data_AF-A0A7K3YDA8-F1
#
_entry.id   AF-A0A7K3YDA8-F1
#
_cell.length_a   1.000
_cell.length_b   1.000
_cell.length_c   1.000
_cell.angle_alpha   90.00
_cell.angle_beta   90.00
_cell.angle_gamma   90.00
#
_symmetry.space_group_name_H-M   'P 1'
#
loop_
_entity.id
_entity.type
_entity.pdbx_description
1 polymer ?
#
loop_
_entity_poly.entity_id
_entity_poly.type
_entity_poly.pdbx_seq_one_letter_code
_entity_poly.pdbx_strand_id
1 'polypeptide(L)'
;MDSKPDARSHWGTGEKGAQNPPGSGFLLPPANSTRVNRTIHDGCIGIRRSRDTTGIPGPPFYRKEFEEAYRLIIDDYQVTPKEIALFLPCAVKKPYSQSPSHRLFRRVIDDVLDPADYHIVIFGTCGTVPAELECMHPFRNYRYMLGKTVDWRVLRDFHRIEVYRLRGYLEKTRDTYRRRLAYCIGPFRAAMGEASEDAGIVVDLLPTDATIERLYDTKSPFPEGSLSMPAYIDEFREGLMRLSRSPAEIPGK
;
A
#
# COMPACT_ATOMS: atom_id res chain seq x y z
N MET A 1 -71.68 -3.07 -1.28
CA MET A 1 -71.51 -3.67 0.05
C MET A 1 -70.03 -3.85 0.35
N ASP A 2 -69.33 -3.02 1.10
CA ASP A 2 -69.44 -1.62 1.52
C ASP A 2 -68.04 -1.36 2.13
N SER A 3 -67.27 -0.42 1.58
CA SER A 3 -67.15 0.96 2.10
C SER A 3 -66.31 1.06 3.40
N LYS A 4 -65.07 1.55 3.20
CA LYS A 4 -64.08 2.22 4.09
C LYS A 4 -64.64 2.99 5.32
N PRO A 5 -63.84 3.33 6.36
CA PRO A 5 -62.85 4.46 6.33
C PRO A 5 -61.56 4.23 7.16
N ASP A 6 -60.35 4.70 6.83
CA ASP A 6 -59.74 6.05 6.76
C ASP A 6 -60.04 7.02 7.93
N ALA A 7 -59.02 7.29 8.75
CA ALA A 7 -58.99 8.46 9.63
C ALA A 7 -57.54 8.92 9.85
N ARG A 8 -57.22 10.03 9.19
CA ARG A 8 -56.10 10.92 9.50
C ARG A 8 -56.32 11.63 10.84
N SER A 9 -55.20 12.06 11.43
CA SER A 9 -54.91 13.45 11.85
C SER A 9 -54.62 13.71 13.34
N HIS A 10 -53.63 14.60 13.49
CA HIS A 10 -53.27 15.47 14.62
C HIS A 10 -52.52 14.86 15.79
N TRP A 11 -51.22 15.19 15.89
CA TRP A 11 -50.59 16.17 16.82
C TRP A 11 -49.28 16.62 16.12
N GLY A 12 -48.87 17.88 16.03
CA GLY A 12 -48.94 18.97 17.00
C GLY A 12 -47.51 19.29 17.45
N THR A 13 -46.93 20.35 16.90
CA THR A 13 -45.59 20.91 17.16
C THR A 13 -45.32 21.24 18.63
N GLY A 14 -44.07 21.06 19.07
CA GLY A 14 -43.61 21.56 20.38
C GLY A 14 -42.10 21.42 20.57
N GLU A 15 -41.38 22.50 20.25
CA GLU A 15 -39.97 22.71 20.59
C GLU A 15 -39.76 22.69 22.11
N LYS A 16 -38.78 21.92 22.59
CA LYS A 16 -38.05 22.24 23.83
C LYS A 16 -36.59 21.87 23.67
N GLY A 17 -35.74 22.89 23.74
CA GLY A 17 -34.29 22.80 23.63
C GLY A 17 -33.66 21.98 24.75
N ALA A 18 -32.62 21.24 24.38
CA ALA A 18 -31.65 20.67 25.31
C ALA A 18 -30.37 21.50 25.19
N GLN A 19 -29.98 22.08 26.32
CA GLN A 19 -28.79 22.89 26.54
C GLN A 19 -27.55 21.98 26.50
N ASN A 20 -26.53 22.38 25.73
CA ASN A 20 -25.19 21.78 25.78
C ASN A 20 -24.43 22.30 27.01
N PRO A 21 -23.76 21.44 27.80
CA PRO A 21 -22.87 21.90 28.86
C PRO A 21 -21.54 22.45 28.32
N PRO A 22 -20.89 23.39 29.03
CA PRO A 22 -19.74 24.14 28.53
C PRO A 22 -18.40 23.44 28.78
N GLY A 23 -17.54 23.51 27.77
CA GLY A 23 -16.10 23.81 27.86
C GLY A 23 -15.22 23.05 28.86
N SER A 24 -14.48 22.06 28.34
CA SER A 24 -13.09 21.81 28.75
C SER A 24 -12.20 22.03 27.54
N GLY A 25 -11.61 23.24 27.45
CA GLY A 25 -10.73 23.63 26.36
C GLY A 25 -9.45 22.81 26.37
N PHE A 26 -9.25 21.99 25.34
CA PHE A 26 -7.93 21.58 24.91
C PHE A 26 -7.55 22.48 23.73
N LEU A 27 -6.63 23.40 24.00
CA LEU A 27 -6.06 24.32 23.04
C LEU A 27 -5.26 23.49 22.01
N LEU A 28 -5.83 23.26 20.83
CA LEU A 28 -5.07 22.78 19.68
C LEU A 28 -4.03 23.86 19.33
N PRO A 29 -2.73 23.52 19.20
CA PRO A 29 -1.77 24.49 18.70
C PRO A 29 -2.14 24.87 17.25
N PRO A 30 -1.93 26.13 16.84
CA PRO A 30 -2.31 26.60 15.52
C PRO A 30 -1.58 25.80 14.45
N ALA A 31 -2.30 25.49 13.36
CA ALA A 31 -1.76 24.88 12.16
C ALA A 31 -0.69 25.80 11.55
N ASN A 32 0.57 25.58 11.91
CA ASN A 32 1.69 26.19 11.22
C ASN A 32 1.90 25.43 9.92
N SER A 33 1.29 25.99 8.86
CA SER A 33 1.65 25.78 7.45
C SER A 33 3.14 26.00 7.27
N THR A 34 3.94 24.97 7.54
CA THR A 34 5.34 24.91 7.13
C THR A 34 5.35 24.05 5.88
N ARG A 35 5.29 24.73 4.74
CA ARG A 35 5.55 24.20 3.40
C ARG A 35 6.80 23.31 3.47
N VAL A 36 6.64 21.98 3.49
CA VAL A 36 7.76 21.04 3.39
C VAL A 36 8.18 21.01 1.94
N ASN A 37 8.86 22.07 1.50
CA ASN A 37 9.67 22.02 0.30
C ASN A 37 11.08 21.62 0.76
N ARG A 38 11.37 20.31 0.74
CA ARG A 38 12.74 19.82 0.94
C ARG A 38 13.14 19.01 -0.27
N THR A 39 14.09 19.57 -1.00
CA THR A 39 14.83 18.96 -2.09
C THR A 39 15.34 17.57 -1.67
N ILE A 40 14.92 16.55 -2.42
CA ILE A 40 15.38 15.17 -2.24
C ILE A 40 16.80 15.09 -2.84
N HIS A 41 17.81 15.23 -2.00
CA HIS A 41 19.17 14.78 -2.30
C HIS A 41 19.59 13.77 -1.23
N ASP A 42 20.00 12.60 -1.70
CA ASP A 42 20.55 11.46 -0.95
C ASP A 42 19.68 10.87 0.18
N GLY A 43 18.70 10.06 -0.25
CA GLY A 43 18.38 8.76 0.35
C GLY A 43 17.65 8.74 1.70
N CYS A 44 18.17 9.40 2.74
CA CYS A 44 17.53 9.51 4.05
C CYS A 44 18.13 10.70 4.82
N ILE A 45 17.67 11.93 4.58
CA ILE A 45 18.06 13.09 5.41
C ILE A 45 16.84 13.70 6.10
N GLY A 46 16.88 13.75 7.44
CA GLY A 46 16.16 14.77 8.21
C GLY A 46 14.89 14.35 8.96
N ILE A 47 14.64 13.07 9.20
CA ILE A 47 13.67 12.63 10.22
C ILE A 47 14.47 12.30 11.48
N ARG A 48 14.10 12.92 12.62
CA ARG A 48 14.79 12.73 13.92
C ARG A 48 15.05 11.24 14.14
N ARG A 49 16.33 10.86 14.33
CA ARG A 49 16.69 9.52 14.79
C ARG A 49 15.96 9.29 16.12
N SER A 50 14.85 8.55 16.12
CA SER A 50 14.35 8.01 17.37
C SER A 50 15.42 7.04 17.87
N ARG A 51 15.88 7.25 19.10
CA ARG A 51 16.92 6.43 19.75
C ARG A 51 16.40 5.05 20.18
N ASP A 52 15.33 4.56 19.55
CA ASP A 52 14.75 3.28 19.91
C ASP A 52 15.23 2.21 18.93
N THR A 53 16.28 1.50 19.35
CA THR A 53 16.86 0.35 18.67
C THR A 53 16.10 -0.94 18.96
N THR A 54 15.02 -0.88 19.77
CA THR A 54 14.16 -2.04 20.00
C THR A 54 13.13 -2.13 18.87
N GLY A 55 13.21 -3.20 18.08
CA GLY A 55 12.28 -3.40 16.98
C GLY A 55 10.86 -3.57 17.52
N ILE A 56 9.87 -2.93 16.89
CA ILE A 56 8.46 -3.05 17.28
C ILE A 56 8.07 -4.56 17.24
N PRO A 57 7.71 -5.18 18.37
CA PRO A 57 7.42 -6.62 18.41
C PRO A 57 6.02 -6.92 17.86
N GLY A 58 5.82 -8.14 17.34
CA GLY A 58 4.52 -8.63 16.85
C GLY A 58 4.12 -8.09 15.46
N PRO A 59 2.88 -8.37 15.02
CA PRO A 59 2.42 -7.98 13.70
C PRO A 59 2.27 -6.46 13.59
N PRO A 60 3.00 -5.78 12.68
CA PRO A 60 3.03 -4.32 12.57
C PRO A 60 1.67 -3.73 12.18
N PHE A 61 0.87 -4.44 11.39
CA PHE A 61 -0.43 -3.96 10.92
C PHE A 61 -1.49 -3.81 12.02
N TYR A 62 -1.28 -4.35 13.23
CA TYR A 62 -2.15 -4.09 14.39
C TYR A 62 -1.75 -2.84 15.19
N ARG A 63 -0.57 -2.28 14.91
CA ARG A 63 0.01 -1.21 15.71
C ARG A 63 -0.55 0.13 15.27
N LYS A 64 -0.88 0.98 16.25
CA LYS A 64 -1.50 2.30 16.02
C LYS A 64 -0.60 3.18 15.15
N GLU A 65 0.71 3.12 15.35
CA GLU A 65 1.69 3.93 14.64
C GLU A 65 1.69 3.63 13.13
N PHE A 66 1.34 2.40 12.73
CA PHE A 66 1.21 2.04 11.32
C PHE A 66 -0.08 2.57 10.70
N GLU A 67 -1.16 2.64 11.48
CA GLU A 67 -2.39 3.29 11.00
C GLU A 67 -2.21 4.80 10.90
N GLU A 68 -1.58 5.43 11.89
CA GLU A 68 -1.27 6.87 11.86
C GLU A 68 -0.36 7.23 10.68
N ALA A 69 0.69 6.43 10.42
CA ALA A 69 1.56 6.63 9.28
C ALA A 69 0.85 6.41 7.94
N TYR A 70 -0.07 5.43 7.88
CA TYR A 70 -0.93 5.24 6.72
C TYR A 70 -1.84 6.46 6.49
N ARG A 71 -2.51 6.97 7.53
CA ARG A 71 -3.35 8.17 7.44
C ARG A 71 -2.57 9.40 7.02
N LEU A 72 -1.35 9.60 7.53
CA LEU A 72 -0.46 10.67 7.06
C LEU A 72 -0.20 10.58 5.55
N ILE A 73 0.05 9.37 5.04
CA ILE A 73 0.26 9.15 3.60
C ILE A 73 -1.01 9.44 2.81
N ILE A 74 -2.16 8.98 3.30
CA ILE A 74 -3.44 9.16 2.61
C ILE A 74 -3.91 10.62 2.62
N ASP A 75 -3.85 11.27 3.77
CA ASP A 75 -4.49 12.56 4.00
C ASP A 75 -3.57 13.73 3.61
N ASP A 76 -2.27 13.63 3.90
CA ASP A 76 -1.37 14.80 3.84
C ASP A 76 -0.29 14.69 2.76
N TYR A 77 0.30 13.50 2.58
CA TYR A 77 1.44 13.34 1.68
C TYR A 77 1.04 13.53 0.21
N GLN A 78 1.77 14.38 -0.50
CA GLN A 78 1.59 14.62 -1.93
C GLN A 78 2.54 13.73 -2.72
N VAL A 79 1.97 12.80 -3.48
CA VAL A 79 2.71 11.89 -4.34
C VAL A 79 3.18 12.65 -5.57
N THR A 80 4.48 12.60 -5.87
CA THR A 80 5.00 13.20 -7.10
C THR A 80 4.52 12.38 -8.31
N PRO A 81 3.88 13.00 -9.31
CA PRO A 81 3.41 12.28 -10.49
C PRO A 81 4.55 11.58 -11.24
N LYS A 82 4.29 10.32 -11.60
CA LYS A 82 5.16 9.46 -12.41
C LYS A 82 4.27 8.63 -13.32
N GLU A 83 4.75 8.30 -14.52
CA GLU A 83 3.96 7.52 -15.48
C GLU A 83 3.60 6.13 -14.94
N ILE A 84 4.54 5.50 -14.22
CA ILE A 84 4.46 4.11 -13.79
C ILE A 84 4.59 4.03 -12.27
N ALA A 85 3.68 3.33 -11.59
CA ALA A 85 3.89 2.89 -10.22
C ALA A 85 4.28 1.42 -10.15
N LEU A 86 5.35 1.14 -9.41
CA LEU A 86 5.85 -0.20 -9.14
C LEU A 86 5.65 -0.53 -7.66
N PHE A 87 4.73 -1.44 -7.39
CA PHE A 87 4.43 -1.92 -6.05
C PHE A 87 5.32 -3.12 -5.71
N LEU A 88 6.22 -2.94 -4.75
CA LEU A 88 7.16 -3.97 -4.29
C LEU A 88 6.80 -4.41 -2.86
N PRO A 89 6.82 -5.72 -2.55
CA PRO A 89 6.50 -6.19 -1.23
C PRO A 89 7.58 -5.76 -0.23
N CYS A 90 7.15 -5.53 1.01
CA CYS A 90 8.00 -5.18 2.13
C CYS A 90 9.05 -6.26 2.39
N ALA A 91 10.17 -5.86 2.99
CA ALA A 91 11.29 -6.74 3.31
C ALA A 91 11.55 -6.78 4.81
N VAL A 92 12.15 -7.88 5.29
CA VAL A 92 12.54 -8.00 6.70
C VAL A 92 13.64 -7.00 7.06
N LYS A 93 14.59 -6.75 6.14
CA LYS A 93 15.66 -5.77 6.29
C LYS A 93 15.13 -4.37 5.95
N LYS A 94 15.43 -3.39 6.80
CA LYS A 94 15.11 -1.97 6.61
C LYS A 94 16.37 -1.09 6.67
N PRO A 95 16.38 0.07 6.00
CA PRO A 95 15.38 0.53 5.02
C PRO A 95 15.27 -0.48 3.84
N TYR A 96 14.09 -0.57 3.21
CA TYR A 96 13.75 -1.65 2.29
C TYR A 96 14.69 -1.69 1.09
N SER A 97 15.06 -0.51 0.56
CA SER A 97 16.04 -0.32 -0.51
C SER A 97 17.40 -1.00 -0.26
N GLN A 98 17.74 -1.26 1.00
CA GLN A 98 18.99 -1.93 1.39
C GLN A 98 18.84 -3.45 1.56
N SER A 99 17.63 -3.99 1.42
CA SER A 99 17.42 -5.44 1.44
C SER A 99 17.97 -6.10 0.17
N PRO A 100 18.49 -7.35 0.24
CA PRO A 100 19.01 -8.04 -0.94
C PRO A 100 17.99 -8.16 -2.08
N SER A 101 16.71 -8.42 -1.77
CA SER A 101 15.65 -8.52 -2.76
C SER A 101 15.37 -7.18 -3.44
N HIS A 102 15.22 -6.08 -2.68
CA HIS A 102 15.00 -4.76 -3.29
C HIS A 102 16.20 -4.30 -4.12
N ARG A 103 17.44 -4.59 -3.72
CA ARG A 103 18.62 -4.30 -4.55
C ARG A 103 18.60 -5.09 -5.86
N LEU A 104 18.13 -6.34 -5.84
CA LEU A 104 17.93 -7.12 -7.05
C LEU A 104 16.84 -6.52 -7.93
N PHE A 105 15.65 -6.24 -7.37
CA PHE A 105 14.53 -5.67 -8.12
C PHE A 105 14.88 -4.32 -8.70
N ARG A 106 15.57 -3.47 -7.93
CA ARG A 106 16.01 -2.15 -8.38
C ARG A 106 16.95 -2.22 -9.58
N ARG A 107 17.92 -3.14 -9.57
CA ARG A 107 18.78 -3.37 -10.75
C ARG A 107 17.96 -3.76 -11.98
N VAL A 108 17.01 -4.69 -11.83
CA VAL A 108 16.16 -5.12 -12.96
C VAL A 108 15.28 -3.98 -13.48
N ILE A 109 14.76 -3.14 -12.60
CA ILE A 109 13.97 -1.94 -12.97
C ILE A 109 14.84 -0.93 -13.71
N ASP A 110 16.00 -0.57 -13.13
CA ASP A 110 16.92 0.44 -13.69
C ASP A 110 17.54 -0.01 -15.03
N ASP A 111 17.64 -1.32 -15.27
CA ASP A 111 18.07 -1.86 -16.57
C ASP A 111 17.02 -1.69 -17.69
N VAL A 112 15.75 -1.40 -17.35
CA VAL A 112 14.62 -1.43 -18.28
C VAL A 112 13.88 -0.10 -18.40
N LEU A 113 13.74 0.63 -17.29
CA LEU A 113 12.97 1.88 -17.21
C LEU A 113 13.86 3.06 -16.86
N ASP A 114 13.53 4.23 -17.40
CA ASP A 114 14.15 5.48 -16.96
C ASP A 114 13.68 5.83 -15.53
N PRO A 115 14.58 6.17 -14.59
CA PRO A 115 14.22 6.66 -13.25
C PRO A 115 13.27 7.87 -13.24
N ALA A 116 13.19 8.63 -14.34
CA ALA A 116 12.23 9.70 -14.51
C ALA A 116 10.78 9.21 -14.63
N ASP A 117 10.56 7.97 -15.08
CA ASP A 117 9.23 7.47 -15.48
C ASP A 117 8.50 6.71 -14.38
N TYR A 118 9.21 6.17 -13.38
CA TYR A 118 8.61 5.30 -12.38
C TYR A 118 8.67 5.85 -10.95
N HIS A 119 7.70 5.42 -10.14
CA HIS A 119 7.64 5.60 -8.68
C HIS A 119 7.58 4.22 -8.01
N ILE A 120 8.45 3.98 -7.02
CA ILE A 120 8.41 2.74 -6.24
C ILE A 120 7.55 2.96 -4.99
N VAL A 121 6.60 2.06 -4.78
CA VAL A 121 5.76 2.00 -3.58
C VAL A 121 6.00 0.66 -2.90
N ILE A 122 6.48 0.67 -1.65
CA ILE A 122 6.54 -0.54 -0.84
C ILE A 122 5.15 -0.84 -0.27
N PHE A 123 4.72 -2.09 -0.25
CA PHE A 123 3.48 -2.50 0.40
C PHE A 123 3.63 -3.82 1.19
N GLY A 124 2.62 -4.21 1.95
CA GLY A 124 2.58 -5.45 2.71
C GLY A 124 2.40 -5.17 4.20
N THR A 125 3.10 -5.88 5.08
CA THR A 125 2.84 -5.81 6.53
C THR A 125 2.93 -4.39 7.13
N CYS A 126 3.59 -3.45 6.44
CA CYS A 126 3.67 -2.05 6.80
C CYS A 126 2.54 -1.14 6.26
N GLY A 127 1.61 -1.65 5.46
CA GLY A 127 0.76 -0.83 4.57
C GLY A 127 1.54 -0.29 3.38
N THR A 128 0.95 0.68 2.66
CA THR A 128 1.52 1.32 1.46
C THR A 128 2.45 2.48 1.81
N VAL A 129 3.67 2.46 1.27
CA VAL A 129 4.76 3.37 1.61
C VAL A 129 5.52 3.79 0.34
N PRO A 130 5.37 5.03 -0.13
CA PRO A 130 6.29 5.64 -1.10
C PRO A 130 7.75 5.42 -0.68
N ALA A 131 8.64 5.00 -1.59
CA ALA A 131 9.99 4.57 -1.24
C ALA A 131 10.83 5.64 -0.54
N GLU A 132 10.63 6.91 -0.86
CA GLU A 132 11.25 8.06 -0.21
C GLU A 132 10.87 8.20 1.28
N LEU A 133 9.77 7.57 1.72
CA LEU A 133 9.31 7.57 3.11
C LEU A 133 9.79 6.34 3.90
N GLU A 134 10.55 5.41 3.31
CA GLU A 134 10.93 4.15 3.97
C GLU A 134 11.75 4.35 5.27
N CYS A 135 12.40 5.50 5.40
CA CYS A 135 13.19 5.89 6.55
C CYS A 135 12.36 6.55 7.67
N MET A 136 11.08 6.84 7.43
CA MET A 136 10.14 7.37 8.41
C MET A 136 9.77 6.31 9.45
N HIS A 137 9.46 6.76 10.67
CA HIS A 137 8.81 5.91 11.66
C HIS A 137 7.34 5.64 11.24
N PRO A 138 6.81 4.41 11.35
CA PRO A 138 7.41 3.21 11.94
C PRO A 138 8.13 2.29 10.94
N PHE A 139 8.15 2.62 9.65
CA PHE A 139 8.61 1.73 8.58
C PHE A 139 10.05 1.24 8.76
N ARG A 140 10.94 2.09 9.27
CA ARG A 140 12.33 1.70 9.55
C ARG A 140 12.51 0.83 10.80
N ASN A 141 11.53 0.79 11.72
CA ASN A 141 11.73 0.33 13.11
C ASN A 141 11.05 -1.00 13.45
N TYR A 142 10.44 -1.72 12.51
CA TYR A 142 9.80 -3.01 12.79
C TYR A 142 10.55 -4.20 12.19
N ARG A 143 10.36 -5.39 12.74
CA ARG A 143 10.85 -6.64 12.17
C ARG A 143 9.80 -7.72 12.26
N TYR A 144 9.17 -8.03 11.13
CA TYR A 144 8.11 -9.03 11.06
C TYR A 144 8.20 -9.79 9.73
N MET A 145 7.84 -11.08 9.76
CA MET A 145 7.87 -11.99 8.60
C MET A 145 6.55 -12.77 8.56
N LEU A 146 5.62 -12.30 7.72
CA LEU A 146 4.27 -12.90 7.63
C LEU A 146 4.30 -14.37 7.24
N GLY A 147 5.18 -14.76 6.30
CA GLY A 147 5.27 -16.14 5.79
C GLY A 147 5.66 -17.21 6.82
N LYS A 148 6.04 -16.83 8.06
CA LYS A 148 6.24 -17.78 9.17
C LYS A 148 4.98 -18.00 10.02
N THR A 149 3.92 -17.26 9.76
CA THR A 149 2.69 -17.29 10.56
C THR A 149 1.73 -18.31 9.97
N VAL A 150 1.31 -19.26 10.79
CA VAL A 150 0.24 -20.23 10.48
C VAL A 150 -1.08 -19.90 11.20
N ASP A 151 -1.09 -18.85 12.01
CA ASP A 151 -2.29 -18.37 12.69
C ASP A 151 -3.26 -17.76 11.67
N TRP A 152 -4.36 -18.47 11.42
CA TRP A 152 -5.39 -18.07 10.47
C TRP A 152 -6.01 -16.71 10.80
N ARG A 153 -6.10 -16.32 12.09
CA ARG A 153 -6.65 -15.03 12.48
C ARG A 153 -5.73 -13.91 12.05
N VAL A 154 -4.43 -14.10 12.25
CA VAL A 154 -3.41 -13.13 11.82
C VAL A 154 -3.37 -13.01 10.31
N LEU A 155 -3.49 -14.12 9.56
CA LEU A 155 -3.54 -14.10 8.11
C LEU A 155 -4.80 -13.39 7.57
N ARG A 156 -5.97 -13.70 8.14
CA ARG A 156 -7.24 -13.03 7.80
C ARG A 156 -7.18 -11.53 8.08
N ASP A 157 -6.69 -11.16 9.25
CA ASP A 157 -6.65 -9.76 9.66
C ASP A 157 -5.60 -8.98 8.87
N PHE A 158 -4.45 -9.59 8.56
CA PHE A 158 -3.48 -9.04 7.59
C PHE A 158 -4.18 -8.74 6.26
N HIS A 159 -4.87 -9.73 5.68
CA HIS A 159 -5.54 -9.58 4.38
C HIS A 159 -6.53 -8.41 4.42
N ARG A 160 -7.45 -8.40 5.39
CA ARG A 160 -8.45 -7.33 5.53
C ARG A 160 -7.83 -5.93 5.69
N ILE A 161 -6.81 -5.80 6.55
CA ILE A 161 -6.17 -4.50 6.79
C ILE A 161 -5.38 -4.06 5.56
N GLU A 162 -4.70 -4.98 4.89
CA GLU A 162 -3.88 -4.68 3.73
C GLU A 162 -4.74 -4.29 2.52
N VAL A 163 -5.87 -4.98 2.29
CA VAL A 163 -6.85 -4.59 1.26
C VAL A 163 -7.35 -3.17 1.50
N TYR A 164 -7.76 -2.84 2.74
CA TYR A 164 -8.18 -1.48 3.11
C TYR A 164 -7.10 -0.44 2.79
N ARG A 165 -5.85 -0.71 3.16
CA ARG A 165 -4.74 0.23 2.96
C ARG A 165 -4.38 0.40 1.50
N LEU A 166 -4.27 -0.70 0.76
CA LEU A 166 -4.00 -0.71 -0.67
C LEU A 166 -5.09 0.04 -1.43
N ARG A 167 -6.36 -0.27 -1.17
CA ARG A 167 -7.49 0.39 -1.81
C ARG A 167 -7.42 1.91 -1.63
N GLY A 168 -7.23 2.39 -0.40
CA GLY A 168 -7.14 3.84 -0.16
C GLY A 168 -5.96 4.51 -0.88
N TYR A 169 -4.81 3.83 -1.00
CA TYR A 169 -3.68 4.38 -1.75
C TYR A 169 -3.90 4.35 -3.26
N LEU A 170 -4.51 3.28 -3.79
CA LEU A 170 -4.91 3.19 -5.20
C LEU A 170 -5.88 4.33 -5.54
N GLU A 171 -6.90 4.55 -4.71
CA GLU A 171 -7.88 5.64 -4.88
C GLU A 171 -7.23 7.02 -4.81
N LYS A 172 -6.39 7.28 -3.79
CA LYS A 172 -5.63 8.54 -3.67
C LYS A 172 -4.83 8.84 -4.93
N THR A 173 -4.24 7.80 -5.52
CA THR A 173 -3.31 7.94 -6.65
C THR A 173 -3.96 7.65 -7.99
N ARG A 174 -5.30 7.55 -8.08
CA ARG A 174 -6.04 7.17 -9.29
C ARG A 174 -5.54 7.89 -10.53
N ASP A 175 -5.46 9.21 -10.44
CA ASP A 175 -5.08 10.09 -11.54
C ASP A 175 -3.59 10.48 -11.52
N THR A 176 -2.80 9.89 -10.61
CA THR A 176 -1.36 10.17 -10.47
C THR A 176 -0.50 9.28 -11.37
N TYR A 177 -0.88 8.00 -11.50
CA TYR A 177 -0.15 7.03 -12.32
C TYR A 177 -1.00 6.58 -13.49
N ARG A 178 -0.38 6.50 -14.67
CA ARG A 178 -1.04 5.96 -15.86
C ARG A 178 -1.03 4.44 -15.87
N ARG A 179 0.04 3.81 -15.37
CA ARG A 179 0.21 2.36 -15.30
C ARG A 179 0.69 1.91 -13.93
N ARG A 180 0.28 0.72 -13.51
CA ARG A 180 0.60 0.15 -12.19
C ARG A 180 0.97 -1.31 -12.37
N LEU A 181 2.04 -1.74 -11.71
CA LEU A 181 2.44 -3.13 -11.64
C LEU A 181 2.86 -3.49 -10.23
N ALA A 182 2.38 -4.62 -9.72
CA ALA A 182 2.78 -5.18 -8.44
C ALA A 182 3.57 -6.47 -8.65
N TYR A 183 4.78 -6.52 -8.07
CA TYR A 183 5.63 -7.70 -8.13
C TYR A 183 5.51 -8.53 -6.86
N CYS A 184 4.52 -9.40 -6.78
CA CYS A 184 4.10 -10.07 -5.55
C CYS A 184 3.49 -11.46 -5.75
N ILE A 185 3.56 -12.25 -4.69
CA ILE A 185 3.06 -13.63 -4.58
C ILE A 185 2.34 -13.82 -3.23
N GLY A 186 1.62 -14.94 -3.09
CA GLY A 186 0.97 -15.37 -1.86
C GLY A 186 -0.02 -14.36 -1.28
N PRO A 187 -0.08 -14.20 0.07
CA PRO A 187 -1.03 -13.30 0.72
C PRO A 187 -0.94 -11.83 0.26
N PHE A 188 0.25 -11.38 -0.16
CA PHE A 188 0.43 -10.02 -0.68
C PHE A 188 -0.25 -9.85 -2.05
N ARG A 189 -0.15 -10.87 -2.91
CA ARG A 189 -0.80 -10.89 -4.21
C ARG A 189 -2.32 -10.91 -4.07
N ALA A 190 -2.84 -11.76 -3.17
CA ALA A 190 -4.26 -11.85 -2.89
C ALA A 190 -4.85 -10.50 -2.43
N ALA A 191 -4.17 -9.81 -1.50
CA ALA A 191 -4.60 -8.49 -1.03
C ALA A 191 -4.54 -7.41 -2.12
N MET A 192 -3.50 -7.43 -2.98
CA MET A 192 -3.40 -6.49 -4.10
C MET A 192 -4.47 -6.73 -5.17
N GLY A 193 -4.75 -7.99 -5.50
CA GLY A 193 -5.81 -8.35 -6.44
C GLY A 193 -7.18 -7.84 -5.98
N GLU A 194 -7.57 -8.16 -4.76
CA GLU A 194 -8.84 -7.71 -4.18
C GLU A 194 -8.92 -6.18 -4.10
N ALA A 195 -7.86 -5.50 -3.63
CA ALA A 195 -7.85 -4.04 -3.57
C ALA A 195 -7.93 -3.37 -4.96
N SER A 196 -7.31 -3.97 -5.98
CA SER A 196 -7.35 -3.50 -7.37
C SER A 196 -8.76 -3.62 -7.94
N GLU A 197 -9.42 -4.76 -7.71
CA GLU A 197 -10.81 -5.01 -8.10
C GLU A 197 -11.79 -4.06 -7.39
N ASP A 198 -11.70 -3.96 -6.06
CA ASP A 198 -12.56 -3.10 -5.23
C ASP A 198 -12.44 -1.62 -5.60
N ALA A 199 -11.23 -1.17 -5.93
CA ALA A 199 -11.00 0.21 -6.34
C ALA A 199 -11.42 0.47 -7.80
N GLY A 200 -11.63 -0.56 -8.62
CA GLY A 200 -11.76 -0.43 -10.06
C GLY A 200 -10.53 0.27 -10.68
N ILE A 201 -9.33 -0.06 -10.18
CA ILE A 201 -8.06 0.48 -10.64
C ILE A 201 -7.15 -0.68 -10.99
N VAL A 202 -6.82 -0.81 -12.27
CA VAL A 202 -6.01 -1.93 -12.78
C VAL A 202 -4.58 -1.85 -12.25
N VAL A 203 -4.10 -2.97 -11.71
CA VAL A 203 -2.71 -3.22 -11.32
C VAL A 203 -2.27 -4.54 -11.96
N ASP A 204 -1.26 -4.49 -12.83
CA ASP A 204 -0.69 -5.71 -13.42
C ASP A 204 0.03 -6.52 -12.33
N LEU A 205 -0.33 -7.79 -12.16
CA LEU A 205 0.26 -8.64 -11.12
C LEU A 205 1.29 -9.60 -11.71
N LEU A 206 2.55 -9.43 -11.31
CA LEU A 206 3.64 -10.35 -11.66
C LEU A 206 4.24 -10.99 -10.41
N PRO A 207 4.78 -12.22 -10.50
CA PRO A 207 4.70 -13.17 -11.62
C PRO A 207 3.25 -13.50 -12.02
N THR A 208 3.02 -14.00 -13.24
CA THR A 208 1.65 -14.40 -13.63
C THR A 208 1.22 -15.67 -12.90
N ASP A 209 -0.08 -15.92 -12.79
CA ASP A 209 -0.59 -17.14 -12.15
C ASP A 209 -0.05 -18.40 -12.85
N ALA A 210 0.04 -18.39 -14.19
CA ALA A 210 0.64 -19.47 -14.97
C ALA A 210 2.12 -19.74 -14.60
N THR A 211 2.90 -18.68 -14.34
CA THR A 211 4.29 -18.83 -13.91
C THR A 211 4.40 -19.33 -12.47
N ILE A 212 3.51 -18.87 -11.58
CA ILE A 212 3.44 -19.35 -10.18
C ILE A 212 3.07 -20.84 -10.16
N GLU A 213 2.02 -21.25 -10.86
CA GLU A 213 1.55 -22.63 -10.95
C GLU A 213 2.64 -23.57 -11.48
N ARG A 214 3.35 -23.15 -12.54
CA ARG A 214 4.45 -23.93 -13.13
C ARG A 214 5.62 -24.14 -12.17
N LEU A 215 5.87 -23.18 -11.27
CA LEU A 215 7.00 -23.21 -10.33
C LEU A 215 6.60 -23.67 -8.92
N TYR A 216 5.33 -23.98 -8.71
CA TYR A 216 4.79 -24.38 -7.42
C TYR A 216 5.37 -25.71 -6.97
N ASP A 217 6.07 -25.71 -5.83
CA ASP A 217 6.68 -26.91 -5.25
C ASP A 217 6.01 -27.30 -3.93
N THR A 218 5.15 -28.32 -3.99
CA THR A 218 4.46 -28.89 -2.82
C THR A 218 5.40 -29.47 -1.75
N LYS A 219 6.67 -29.72 -2.10
CA LYS A 219 7.68 -30.25 -1.16
C LYS A 219 8.45 -29.14 -0.46
N SER A 220 8.33 -27.90 -0.93
CA SER A 220 8.97 -26.73 -0.34
C SER A 220 8.15 -26.20 0.85
N PRO A 221 8.79 -25.75 1.95
CA PRO A 221 8.10 -25.03 3.03
C PRO A 221 7.52 -23.68 2.58
N PHE A 222 7.97 -23.18 1.41
CA PHE A 222 7.39 -22.01 0.74
C PHE A 222 7.09 -22.41 -0.71
N PRO A 223 5.89 -22.97 -0.98
CA PRO A 223 5.61 -23.61 -2.26
C PRO A 223 5.69 -22.70 -3.48
N GLU A 224 5.32 -21.44 -3.33
CA GLU A 224 5.42 -20.43 -4.41
C GLU A 224 6.85 -19.93 -4.64
N GLY A 225 7.81 -20.32 -3.80
CA GLY A 225 9.22 -19.96 -3.95
C GLY A 225 9.51 -18.48 -3.74
N SER A 226 10.75 -18.06 -3.99
CA SER A 226 11.18 -16.66 -3.77
C SER A 226 10.97 -15.81 -5.01
N LEU A 227 10.50 -14.57 -4.86
CA LEU A 227 10.51 -13.53 -5.91
C LEU A 227 11.92 -13.22 -6.48
N SER A 228 12.98 -13.76 -5.89
CA SER A 228 14.34 -13.68 -6.44
C SER A 228 14.72 -14.89 -7.32
N MET A 229 13.80 -15.82 -7.58
CA MET A 229 14.03 -16.94 -8.49
C MET A 229 14.23 -16.42 -9.92
N PRO A 230 15.17 -17.00 -10.70
CA PRO A 230 15.48 -16.54 -12.06
C PRO A 230 14.24 -16.39 -12.95
N ALA A 231 13.37 -17.41 -12.99
CA ALA A 231 12.17 -17.39 -13.83
C ALA A 231 11.19 -16.26 -13.47
N TYR A 232 11.06 -15.89 -12.19
CA TYR A 232 10.23 -14.74 -11.80
C TYR A 232 10.91 -13.41 -12.15
N ILE A 233 12.23 -13.33 -12.02
CA ILE A 233 13.00 -12.14 -12.42
C ILE A 233 12.94 -11.92 -13.93
N ASP A 234 13.02 -12.99 -14.73
CA ASP A 234 12.91 -12.93 -16.18
C ASP A 234 11.52 -12.41 -16.60
N GLU A 235 10.45 -12.99 -16.04
CA GLU A 235 9.09 -12.52 -16.30
C GLU A 235 8.85 -11.07 -15.80
N PHE A 236 9.45 -10.70 -14.67
CA PHE A 236 9.39 -9.32 -14.18
C PHE A 236 10.05 -8.35 -15.17
N ARG A 237 11.23 -8.70 -15.69
CA ARG A 237 11.94 -7.93 -16.71
C ARG A 237 11.08 -7.78 -17.98
N GLU A 238 10.48 -8.86 -18.47
CA GLU A 238 9.57 -8.82 -19.62
C GLU A 238 8.34 -7.93 -19.37
N GLY A 239 7.77 -8.00 -18.16
CA GLY A 239 6.68 -7.13 -17.73
C GLY A 239 7.04 -5.65 -17.77
N LEU A 240 8.21 -5.30 -17.25
CA LEU A 240 8.74 -3.93 -17.28
C LEU A 240 8.97 -3.46 -18.74
N MET A 241 9.46 -4.34 -19.63
CA MET A 241 9.60 -4.01 -21.06
C MET A 241 8.25 -3.80 -21.75
N ARG A 242 7.19 -4.50 -21.33
CA ARG A 242 5.83 -4.22 -21.82
C ARG A 242 5.31 -2.88 -21.31
N LEU A 243 5.60 -2.54 -20.05
CA LEU A 243 5.26 -1.23 -19.49
C LEU A 243 6.01 -0.08 -20.15
N SER A 244 7.26 -0.25 -20.59
CA SER A 244 8.02 0.83 -21.22
C SER A 244 7.49 1.23 -22.60
N ARG A 245 6.85 0.29 -23.32
CA ARG A 245 6.27 0.55 -24.64
C ARG A 245 5.11 1.55 -24.53
N SER A 246 5.12 2.56 -25.41
CA SER A 246 4.04 3.54 -25.51
C SER A 246 2.77 2.88 -26.09
N PRO A 247 1.55 3.36 -25.76
CA PRO A 247 0.31 2.86 -26.36
C PRO A 247 0.22 3.04 -27.89
N ALA A 248 1.18 3.73 -28.52
CA ALA A 248 1.27 3.88 -29.98
C ALA A 248 1.74 2.61 -30.72
N GLU A 249 2.18 1.56 -30.01
CA GLU A 249 2.71 0.32 -30.62
C GLU A 249 1.87 -0.92 -30.31
N ILE A 250 0.53 -0.79 -30.33
CA ILE A 250 -0.32 -1.96 -30.58
C ILE A 250 -0.73 -1.89 -32.05
N PRO A 251 -0.01 -2.57 -32.97
CA PRO A 251 -0.58 -2.82 -34.28
C PRO A 251 -1.80 -3.71 -34.05
N GLY A 252 -2.96 -3.25 -34.47
CA GLY A 252 -4.19 -4.02 -34.42
C GLY A 252 -3.98 -5.42 -34.98
N LYS A 253 -4.35 -6.42 -34.20
CA LYS A 253 -4.63 -7.77 -34.64
C LYS A 253 -5.87 -8.27 -33.93
#